data_AF-A0A1Y3MAD7-F1
#
_entry.id   AF-A0A1Y3MAD7-F1
#
_cell.length_a   1.000
_cell.length_b   1.000
_cell.length_c   1.000
_cell.angle_alpha   90.00
_cell.angle_beta   90.00
_cell.angle_gamma   90.00
#
_symmetry.space_group_name_H-M   'P 1'
#
loop_
_entity.id
_entity.type
_entity.pdbx_description
1 polymer ?
#
loop_
_entity_poly.entity_id
_entity_poly.type
_entity_poly.pdbx_seq_one_letter_code
_entity_poly.pdbx_strand_id
1 'polypeptide(L)'
;MAKNRKMALRADNMPDDVYKILNEKANSRQLTAFVVELVQNEKRYEQLLRKLDHVEQRLNLLDTVENKLDLLLTNGFVPTQKQEDLKMEEPVLQEGKIIDAKEVLGGISEEDNEEIDF
;
A
#
# COMPACT_ATOMS: atom_id res chain seq x y z
N MET A 1 -25.28 40.89 -10.15
CA MET A 1 -25.54 40.36 -11.50
C MET A 1 -24.23 39.90 -12.11
N ALA A 2 -24.10 38.62 -12.46
CA ALA A 2 -22.89 38.12 -13.09
C ALA A 2 -22.78 38.74 -14.50
N LYS A 3 -21.64 39.37 -14.81
CA LYS A 3 -21.34 39.83 -16.17
C LYS A 3 -21.40 38.61 -17.11
N ASN A 4 -22.36 38.58 -18.02
CA ASN A 4 -22.46 37.56 -19.06
C ASN A 4 -21.24 37.67 -20.00
N ARG A 5 -20.18 36.94 -19.69
CA ARG A 5 -18.99 36.86 -20.55
C ARG A 5 -19.35 35.96 -21.74
N LYS A 6 -19.14 36.46 -22.95
CA LYS A 6 -19.32 35.67 -24.17
C LYS A 6 -18.08 34.79 -24.36
N MET A 7 -18.33 33.52 -24.64
CA MET A 7 -17.30 32.52 -24.96
C MET A 7 -17.64 31.94 -26.34
N ALA A 8 -16.63 31.78 -27.19
CA ALA A 8 -16.76 31.16 -28.51
C ALA A 8 -15.76 30.01 -28.62
N LEU A 9 -16.22 28.86 -29.11
CA LEU A 9 -15.37 27.71 -29.39
C LEU A 9 -14.99 27.76 -30.87
N ARG A 10 -13.69 27.67 -31.18
CA ARG A 10 -13.21 27.56 -32.56
C ARG A 10 -13.23 26.08 -32.96
N ALA A 11 -13.77 25.80 -34.15
CA ALA A 11 -13.86 24.43 -34.67
C ALA A 11 -12.55 23.95 -35.31
N ASP A 12 -11.62 24.86 -35.62
CA ASP A 12 -10.40 24.58 -36.39
C ASP A 12 -9.53 23.44 -35.82
N ASN A 13 -9.54 23.24 -34.50
CA ASN A 13 -8.80 22.19 -33.79
C ASN A 13 -9.71 21.14 -33.14
N MET A 14 -11.00 21.11 -33.50
CA MET A 14 -11.96 20.19 -32.90
C MET A 14 -11.99 18.89 -33.71
N PRO A 15 -11.83 17.72 -33.07
CA PRO A 15 -12.03 16.44 -33.76
C PRO A 15 -13.44 16.36 -34.37
N ASP A 16 -13.55 15.82 -35.58
CA ASP A 16 -14.80 15.76 -36.34
C ASP A 16 -15.95 15.12 -35.54
N ASP A 17 -15.64 14.09 -34.76
CA ASP A 17 -16.63 13.38 -33.94
C ASP A 17 -17.21 14.28 -32.84
N VAL A 18 -16.35 15.06 -32.18
CA VAL A 18 -16.76 16.04 -31.16
C VAL A 18 -17.56 17.16 -31.80
N TYR A 19 -17.12 17.65 -32.97
CA TYR A 19 -17.83 18.68 -33.71
C TYR A 19 -19.25 18.26 -34.10
N LYS A 20 -19.42 17.05 -34.64
CA LYS A 20 -20.75 16.52 -35.00
C LYS A 20 -21.69 16.51 -33.80
N ILE A 21 -21.26 15.97 -32.67
CA ILE A 21 -22.06 15.90 -31.44
C ILE A 21 -22.44 17.32 -30.96
N LEU A 22 -21.47 18.24 -30.89
CA LEU A 22 -21.76 19.61 -30.44
C LEU A 22 -22.65 20.36 -31.44
N ASN A 23 -22.50 20.13 -32.74
CA ASN A 23 -23.32 20.75 -33.79
C ASN A 23 -24.76 20.24 -33.74
N GLU A 24 -24.98 18.94 -33.53
CA GLU A 24 -26.32 18.38 -33.30
C GLU A 24 -27.00 19.00 -32.06
N LYS A 25 -26.25 19.16 -30.97
CA LYS A 25 -26.75 19.80 -29.75
C LYS A 25 -26.93 21.31 -29.89
N ALA A 26 -26.17 21.96 -30.77
CA ALA A 26 -26.37 23.36 -31.13
C ALA A 26 -27.69 23.54 -31.88
N ASN A 27 -27.96 22.65 -32.85
CA ASN A 27 -29.21 22.64 -33.62
C ASN A 27 -30.44 22.41 -32.73
N SER A 28 -30.31 21.59 -31.68
CA SER A 28 -31.38 21.38 -30.69
C SER A 28 -31.48 22.48 -29.62
N ARG A 29 -30.67 23.55 -29.69
CA ARG A 29 -30.55 24.63 -28.69
C ARG A 29 -30.16 24.15 -27.28
N GLN A 30 -29.58 22.96 -27.16
CA GLN A 30 -29.17 22.35 -25.89
C GLN A 30 -27.66 22.40 -25.63
N LEU A 31 -26.88 22.94 -26.57
CA LEU A 31 -25.42 22.99 -26.48
C LEU A 31 -24.90 23.54 -25.15
N THR A 32 -25.45 24.66 -24.67
CA THR A 32 -25.00 25.28 -23.42
C THR A 32 -25.23 24.36 -22.21
N ALA A 33 -26.39 23.71 -22.13
CA ALA A 33 -26.71 22.79 -21.04
C ALA A 33 -25.79 21.56 -21.08
N PHE A 34 -25.57 21.02 -22.27
CA PHE A 34 -24.70 19.87 -22.49
C PHE A 34 -23.24 20.15 -22.12
N VAL A 35 -22.71 21.32 -22.51
CA VAL A 35 -21.35 21.73 -22.13
C VAL A 35 -21.22 21.91 -20.62
N VAL A 36 -22.22 22.50 -19.96
CA VAL A 36 -22.23 22.63 -18.50
C VAL A 36 -22.23 21.26 -17.83
N GLU A 37 -23.04 20.33 -18.33
CA GLU A 37 -23.13 18.97 -17.81
C GLU A 37 -21.81 18.21 -17.97
N LEU A 38 -21.17 18.31 -19.15
CA LEU A 38 -19.84 17.72 -19.41
C LEU A 38 -18.80 18.17 -18.38
N VAL A 39 -18.69 19.48 -18.16
CA VAL A 39 -17.72 20.05 -17.19
C VAL A 39 -18.06 19.66 -15.76
N GLN A 40 -19.35 19.57 -15.40
CA GLN A 40 -19.76 19.09 -14.08
C GLN A 40 -19.44 17.60 -13.89
N ASN A 41 -19.66 16.79 -14.92
CA ASN A 41 -19.39 15.36 -14.89
C ASN A 41 -17.89 15.08 -14.81
N GLU A 42 -17.06 15.80 -15.56
CA GLU A 42 -15.59 15.72 -15.46
C GLU A 42 -15.11 15.90 -14.00
N LYS A 43 -15.60 16.95 -13.33
CA LYS A 43 -15.28 17.19 -11.91
C LYS A 43 -15.77 16.08 -10.98
N ARG A 44 -16.95 15.51 -11.26
CA ARG A 44 -17.49 14.37 -10.48
C ARG A 44 -16.63 13.13 -10.67
N TYR A 45 -16.17 12.86 -11.89
CA TYR A 45 -15.29 11.73 -12.19
C TYR A 45 -13.92 11.90 -11.52
N GLU A 46 -13.32 13.08 -11.54
CA GLU A 46 -12.08 13.35 -10.81
C GLU A 46 -12.25 13.09 -9.29
N GLN A 47 -13.37 13.51 -8.71
CA GLN A 47 -13.67 13.25 -7.30
C GLN A 47 -13.87 11.76 -7.03
N LEU A 48 -14.49 11.02 -7.95
CA LEU A 48 -14.67 9.58 -7.83
C LEU A 48 -13.33 8.84 -7.90
N LEU A 49 -12.46 9.21 -8.85
CA LEU A 49 -11.11 8.67 -8.97
C LEU A 49 -10.32 8.87 -7.67
N ARG A 50 -10.32 10.08 -7.11
CA ARG A 50 -9.66 10.34 -5.81
C ARG A 50 -10.20 9.49 -4.67
N LYS A 51 -11.52 9.22 -4.66
CA LYS A 51 -12.13 8.34 -3.65
C LYS A 51 -11.71 6.88 -3.86
N LEU A 52 -11.62 6.44 -5.11
CA LEU A 52 -11.14 5.10 -5.46
C LEU A 52 -9.68 4.93 -5.06
N ASP A 53 -8.80 5.89 -5.37
CA ASP A 53 -7.40 5.89 -4.94
C ASP A 53 -7.29 5.80 -3.41
N HIS A 54 -8.14 6.54 -2.68
CA HIS A 54 -8.16 6.47 -1.23
C HIS A 54 -8.63 5.11 -0.70
N VAL A 55 -9.60 4.47 -1.37
CA VAL A 55 -10.05 3.11 -1.02
C VAL A 55 -8.95 2.10 -1.29
N GLU A 56 -8.27 2.18 -2.44
CA GLU A 56 -7.13 1.33 -2.77
C GLU A 56 -6.01 1.45 -1.73
N GLN A 57 -5.65 2.67 -1.35
CA GLN A 57 -4.68 2.91 -0.27
C GLN A 57 -5.11 2.27 1.04
N ARG A 58 -6.39 2.33 1.39
CA ARG A 58 -6.92 1.70 2.60
C ARG A 58 -6.91 0.18 2.54
N LEU A 59 -7.15 -0.41 1.37
CA LEU A 59 -7.04 -1.86 1.17
C LEU A 59 -5.59 -2.31 1.31
N ASN A 60 -4.65 -1.62 0.66
CA ASN A 60 -3.22 -1.89 0.82
C ASN A 60 -2.77 -1.80 2.29
N LEU A 61 -3.28 -0.80 3.03
CA LEU A 61 -3.02 -0.71 4.47
C LEU A 61 -3.60 -1.90 5.23
N LEU A 62 -4.80 -2.37 4.87
CA LEU A 62 -5.44 -3.51 5.52
C LEU A 62 -4.64 -4.79 5.28
N ASP A 63 -4.15 -5.02 4.06
CA ASP A 63 -3.25 -6.13 3.73
C ASP A 63 -1.97 -6.07 4.57
N THR A 64 -1.40 -4.88 4.79
CA THR A 64 -0.21 -4.75 5.66
C THR A 64 -0.51 -5.03 7.12
N VAL A 65 -1.74 -4.75 7.58
CA VAL A 65 -2.17 -5.04 8.95
C VAL A 65 -2.41 -6.53 9.12
N GLU A 66 -3.05 -7.19 8.16
CA GLU A 66 -3.24 -8.65 8.15
C GLU A 66 -1.89 -9.37 8.21
N ASN A 67 -0.94 -9.00 7.34
CA ASN A 67 0.41 -9.57 7.34
C ASN A 67 1.15 -9.35 8.67
N LYS A 68 0.98 -8.19 9.31
CA LYS A 68 1.58 -7.91 10.63
C LYS A 68 0.91 -8.71 11.74
N LEU A 69 -0.41 -8.89 11.69
CA LEU A 69 -1.13 -9.72 12.65
C LEU A 69 -0.74 -11.18 12.51
N ASP A 70 -0.59 -11.70 11.30
CA ASP A 70 -0.08 -13.06 11.07
C ASP A 70 1.34 -13.23 11.63
N LEU A 71 2.22 -12.24 11.45
CA LEU A 71 3.57 -12.27 12.05
C LEU A 71 3.54 -12.27 13.58
N LEU A 72 2.62 -11.54 14.20
CA LEU A 72 2.46 -11.49 15.65
C LEU A 72 1.81 -12.76 16.21
N LEU A 73 0.81 -13.31 15.52
CA LEU A 73 0.14 -14.57 15.89
C LEU A 73 1.08 -15.77 15.73
N THR A 74 2.03 -15.70 14.80
CA THR A 74 3.07 -16.71 14.62
C THR A 74 4.28 -16.52 15.55
N ASN A 75 4.26 -15.58 16.50
CA ASN A 75 5.39 -15.27 17.39
C ASN A 75 6.72 -15.04 16.63
N GLY A 76 6.67 -14.43 15.45
CA GLY A 76 7.85 -14.20 14.61
C GLY A 76 8.32 -15.40 13.78
N PHE A 77 7.56 -16.50 13.76
CA PHE A 77 7.85 -17.65 12.89
C PHE A 77 7.17 -17.47 11.53
N VAL A 78 7.90 -16.87 10.58
CA VAL A 78 7.48 -16.83 9.17
C VAL A 78 7.34 -18.28 8.68
N PRO A 79 6.16 -18.74 8.20
CA PRO A 79 6.09 -20.03 7.54
C PRO A 79 6.86 -19.88 6.23
N THR A 80 8.08 -20.42 6.21
CA THR A 80 8.91 -20.52 5.01
C THR A 80 8.05 -21.11 3.91
N GLN A 81 7.73 -20.29 2.91
CA GLN A 81 7.28 -20.79 1.62
C GLN A 81 8.30 -21.85 1.20
N LYS A 82 7.81 -23.05 0.92
CA LYS A 82 8.61 -24.19 0.46
C LYS A 82 9.44 -23.76 -0.75
N GLN A 83 10.67 -23.32 -0.52
CA GLN A 83 11.70 -23.29 -1.53
C GLN A 83 12.32 -24.69 -1.56
N GLU A 84 12.22 -25.30 -2.72
CA GLU A 84 12.69 -26.64 -3.04
C GLU A 84 14.19 -26.76 -2.77
N ASP A 85 14.53 -27.83 -2.06
CA ASP A 85 15.79 -28.58 -2.07
C ASP A 85 17.11 -27.78 -2.19
N LEU A 86 17.57 -27.25 -1.06
CA LEU A 86 19.00 -27.19 -0.80
C LEU A 86 19.32 -28.13 0.36
N LYS A 87 19.95 -29.26 0.02
CA LYS A 87 20.60 -30.17 0.97
C LYS A 87 21.70 -29.42 1.71
N MET A 88 21.35 -28.69 2.76
CA MET A 88 22.32 -28.37 3.80
C MET A 88 22.35 -29.57 4.75
N GLU A 89 23.51 -30.19 4.89
CA GLU A 89 23.76 -31.12 5.99
C GLU A 89 23.45 -30.37 7.30
N GLU A 90 22.39 -30.80 7.98
CA GLU A 90 22.04 -30.28 9.29
C GLU A 90 23.22 -30.53 10.24
N PRO A 91 23.74 -29.51 10.95
CA PRO A 91 24.67 -29.75 12.03
C PRO A 91 23.90 -30.54 13.10
N VAL A 92 24.32 -31.78 13.36
CA VAL A 92 23.75 -32.63 14.41
C VAL A 92 23.91 -31.91 15.74
N LEU A 93 22.81 -31.34 16.24
CA LEU A 93 22.76 -30.72 17.56
C LEU A 93 23.00 -31.82 18.60
N GLN A 94 24.05 -31.66 19.39
CA GLN A 94 24.31 -32.53 20.54
C GLN A 94 23.59 -31.96 21.75
N GLU A 95 22.61 -32.69 22.26
CA GLU A 95 21.91 -32.33 23.48
C GLU A 95 22.86 -32.46 24.69
N GLY A 96 22.94 -31.40 25.50
CA GLY A 96 23.69 -31.42 26.77
C GLY A 96 22.99 -32.28 27.81
N LYS A 97 23.76 -33.01 28.63
CA LYS A 97 23.22 -33.89 29.67
C LYS A 97 22.94 -33.10 30.95
N ILE A 98 21.69 -33.09 31.39
CA ILE A 98 21.31 -32.55 32.71
C ILE A 98 21.82 -33.52 33.78
N ILE A 99 22.59 -32.99 34.74
CA ILE A 99 23.17 -33.76 35.84
C ILE A 99 22.57 -33.24 37.14
N ASP A 100 21.98 -34.13 37.94
CA ASP A 100 21.52 -33.80 39.28
C ASP A 100 22.72 -33.67 40.23
N ALA A 101 23.21 -32.44 40.43
CA ALA A 101 24.26 -32.14 41.39
C ALA A 101 23.68 -32.00 42.80
N LYS A 102 24.19 -32.78 43.77
CA LYS A 102 23.75 -32.71 45.17
C LYS A 102 24.28 -31.49 45.92
N GLU A 103 25.37 -30.89 45.47
CA GLU A 103 25.97 -29.72 46.08
C GLU A 103 26.63 -28.88 44.98
N VAL A 104 26.26 -27.60 44.91
CA VAL A 104 26.79 -26.64 43.94
C VAL A 104 27.69 -25.69 44.71
N LEU A 105 29.01 -25.85 44.53
CA LEU A 105 29.99 -24.92 45.08
C LEU A 105 30.15 -23.75 44.11
N GLY A 106 29.60 -22.61 44.50
CA GLY A 106 29.81 -21.34 43.80
C GLY A 106 31.13 -20.70 44.25
N GLY A 107 31.98 -20.39 43.28
CA GLY A 107 33.18 -19.59 43.47
C GLY A 107 33.37 -18.70 42.24
N ILE A 108 33.91 -17.51 42.45
CA ILE A 108 34.39 -16.66 41.35
C ILE A 108 35.73 -17.26 40.92
N SER A 109 35.89 -17.53 39.62
CA SER A 109 37.19 -17.97 39.08
C SER A 109 38.23 -16.89 39.37
N GLU A 110 39.48 -17.25 39.71
CA GLU A 110 40.53 -16.22 39.83
C GLU A 110 40.73 -15.44 38.53
N GLU A 111 40.31 -15.99 37.39
CA GLU A 111 40.30 -15.35 36.07
C GLU A 111 39.23 -14.25 35.95
N ASP A 112 38.15 -14.33 36.71
CA ASP A 112 37.09 -13.30 36.76
C ASP A 112 37.45 -12.14 37.70
N ASN A 113 38.59 -12.24 38.40
CA ASN A 113 39.05 -11.29 39.40
C ASN A 113 40.02 -10.24 38.84
N GLU A 114 40.09 -10.11 37.50
CA GLU A 114 40.83 -9.03 36.85
C GLU A 114 40.16 -7.69 37.20
N GLU A 115 40.79 -6.92 38.08
CA GLU A 115 40.41 -5.53 38.38
C GLU A 115 40.51 -4.71 37.08
N ILE A 116 39.37 -4.49 36.43
CA ILE A 116 39.27 -3.52 35.34
C ILE A 116 39.33 -2.13 35.98
N ASP A 117 40.49 -1.47 35.85
CA ASP A 117 40.70 -0.08 36.27
C ASP A 117 39.93 0.84 35.29
N PHE A 118 38.91 1.54 35.81
CA PHE A 118 38.03 2.44 35.05
C PHE A 118 38.46 3.90 35.15
#